data_AF-A0A2H0PFL5-F1
#
_entry.id   AF-A0A2H0PFL5-F1
#
_cell.length_a   1.000
_cell.length_b   1.000
_cell.length_c   1.000
_cell.angle_alpha   90.00
_cell.angle_beta   90.00
_cell.angle_gamma   90.00
#
_symmetry.space_group_name_H-M   'P 1'
#
loop_
_entity.id
_entity.type
_entity.pdbx_description
1 polymer ?
#
loop_
_entity_poly.entity_id
_entity_poly.type
_entity_poly.pdbx_seq_one_letter_code
_entity_poly.pdbx_strand_id
1 'polypeptide(L)'
;MKRLMMLIAISMFSTTVTAGQPWIASSTGTPYHWNAGIVKWTYTNNDLTESVTNHQAMQMVEDAFATWTNAGILKAGIGKVKTATLQPVKVGQLSDKVTKDNYITTFFCDDVDLYFTTGDSSYCGAALKIPSVVVFDKDGSIVADWCATRGACDPTSIMAYTMPLILDPYSPQILHSMVILNGPMLTKQGQAEFNASVVHEIGHLFGLDHSGLNDGFATIHEEGANPKFKEGMGTSIPTMYPICNAEESTLHMDDVVAISSIYPNDNFSKEFCMITGKIVDSEGKGIQGLEVEAHSTDNDFGTNAVSTMTGADFPVPTQTGHYYLRGIIPGKTYTVQFSSLPQFLSAGSGIGMFDPENGVASPLLNMPPIKDAPAGICDPNIPNCIATTSGGSVKVVSCDKGGQTIVMDPTTVNNAIISPLYTNAPVAKVKEYAAAAAPSSGKTGGCTLIR
;
A
#
# COMPACT_ATOMS: atom_id res chain seq x y z
N MET A 1 6.58 51.43 19.99
CA MET A 1 6.62 49.98 20.28
C MET A 1 6.67 49.24 18.96
N LYS A 2 7.81 48.61 18.67
CA LYS A 2 8.05 47.82 17.45
C LYS A 2 7.28 46.50 17.58
N ARG A 3 6.33 46.21 16.69
CA ARG A 3 5.74 44.86 16.57
C ARG A 3 6.61 44.06 15.59
N LEU A 4 7.25 43.05 16.14
CA LEU A 4 8.07 42.06 15.45
C LEU A 4 7.15 41.16 14.62
N MET A 5 7.24 41.24 13.29
CA MET A 5 6.65 40.22 12.40
C MET A 5 7.51 38.97 12.49
N MET A 6 6.97 37.91 13.07
CA MET A 6 7.55 36.57 13.05
C MET A 6 6.98 35.87 11.81
N LEU A 7 7.77 35.80 10.73
CA LEU A 7 7.49 34.86 9.65
C LEU A 7 7.68 33.45 10.20
N ILE A 8 6.58 32.73 10.38
CA ILE A 8 6.62 31.28 10.60
C ILE A 8 6.77 30.66 9.20
N ALA A 9 7.95 30.11 8.92
CA ALA A 9 8.16 29.28 7.75
C ALA A 9 7.34 28.00 7.94
N ILE A 10 6.23 27.89 7.22
CA ILE A 10 5.44 26.67 7.11
C ILE A 10 6.28 25.69 6.28
N SER A 11 6.94 24.74 6.95
CA SER A 11 7.53 23.59 6.27
C SER A 11 6.39 22.65 5.88
N MET A 12 6.04 22.65 4.60
CA MET A 12 5.22 21.59 4.02
C MET A 12 6.02 20.29 4.12
N PHE A 13 5.63 19.40 5.03
CA PHE A 13 6.16 18.04 5.06
C PHE A 13 5.39 17.23 4.02
N SER A 14 6.05 16.89 2.92
CA SER A 14 5.53 15.91 1.97
C SER A 14 5.52 14.54 2.67
N THR A 15 4.34 13.97 2.88
CA THR A 15 4.22 12.60 3.37
C THR A 15 4.54 11.63 2.24
N THR A 16 5.46 10.75 2.53
CA THR A 16 6.16 9.84 1.63
C THR A 16 5.77 8.42 2.00
N VAL A 17 5.32 7.66 1.02
CA VAL A 17 4.58 6.39 1.19
C VAL A 17 5.37 5.33 0.41
N THR A 18 5.22 4.01 0.56
CA THR A 18 6.21 3.03 0.02
C THR A 18 5.64 1.63 -0.16
N ALA A 19 5.91 0.95 -1.29
CA ALA A 19 5.36 -0.37 -1.65
C ALA A 19 5.64 -1.48 -0.64
N GLY A 20 4.62 -2.25 -0.24
CA GLY A 20 4.75 -3.46 0.60
C GLY A 20 5.41 -3.18 1.95
N GLN A 21 5.39 -1.92 2.38
CA GLN A 21 6.28 -1.37 3.38
C GLN A 21 5.52 -0.42 4.32
N PRO A 22 6.18 0.15 5.35
CA PRO A 22 5.52 1.10 6.22
C PRO A 22 4.79 2.16 5.41
N TRP A 23 3.49 2.30 5.65
CA TRP A 23 2.67 3.35 5.06
C TRP A 23 3.34 4.72 5.24
N ILE A 24 3.88 4.94 6.42
CA ILE A 24 4.55 6.19 6.78
C ILE A 24 5.80 5.82 7.57
N ALA A 25 6.94 6.43 7.22
CA ALA A 25 8.15 6.38 8.00
C ALA A 25 8.56 7.79 8.48
N SER A 26 9.13 7.85 9.66
CA SER A 26 9.72 9.07 10.22
C SER A 26 10.97 9.50 9.44
N SER A 27 11.42 10.74 9.67
CA SER A 27 12.65 11.27 9.07
C SER A 27 13.92 10.47 9.40
N THR A 28 13.87 9.61 10.42
CA THR A 28 15.03 8.85 10.91
C THR A 28 15.11 7.42 10.41
N GLY A 29 14.21 6.92 9.57
CA GLY A 29 14.23 5.49 9.24
C GLY A 29 13.01 4.70 9.70
N THR A 30 12.28 5.22 10.68
CA THR A 30 11.46 4.37 11.56
C THR A 30 10.00 4.36 11.10
N PRO A 31 9.43 3.18 10.83
CA PRO A 31 8.00 3.00 10.53
C PRO A 31 7.10 3.60 11.60
N TYR A 32 6.06 4.32 11.21
CA TYR A 32 4.94 4.60 12.11
C TYR A 32 4.22 3.31 12.44
N HIS A 33 4.00 3.07 13.72
CA HIS A 33 3.44 1.82 14.20
C HIS A 33 2.60 2.00 15.46
N TRP A 34 1.77 1.01 15.78
CA TRP A 34 1.10 0.96 17.07
C TRP A 34 2.07 0.57 18.17
N ASN A 35 2.03 1.30 19.29
CA ASN A 35 2.92 1.01 20.42
C ASN A 35 2.76 -0.46 20.87
N ALA A 36 3.88 -1.21 20.88
CA ALA A 36 3.93 -2.64 21.17
C ALA A 36 3.00 -3.52 20.31
N GLY A 37 2.59 -3.05 19.12
CA GLY A 37 1.62 -3.73 18.26
C GLY A 37 0.19 -3.72 18.80
N ILE A 38 -0.10 -2.92 19.83
CA ILE A 38 -1.42 -2.88 20.47
C ILE A 38 -2.33 -1.90 19.72
N VAL A 39 -3.33 -2.43 19.03
CA VAL A 39 -4.38 -1.62 18.40
C VAL A 39 -5.65 -1.70 19.22
N LYS A 40 -5.99 -0.64 19.94
CA LYS A 40 -7.31 -0.54 20.54
C LYS A 40 -8.29 -0.11 19.46
N TRP A 41 -9.37 -0.87 19.28
CA TRP A 41 -10.37 -0.56 18.27
C TRP A 41 -11.80 -0.69 18.79
N THR A 42 -12.69 0.08 18.17
CA THR A 42 -14.14 0.06 18.37
C THR A 42 -14.85 -0.02 17.02
N TYR A 43 -16.15 -0.25 17.02
CA TYR A 43 -16.96 -0.30 15.80
C TYR A 43 -18.30 0.41 15.99
N THR A 44 -18.89 0.86 14.89
CA THR A 44 -20.13 1.66 14.92
C THR A 44 -21.35 0.81 15.25
N ASN A 45 -22.46 1.44 15.63
CA ASN A 45 -23.75 0.79 15.90
C ASN A 45 -24.62 0.62 14.64
N ASN A 46 -24.00 0.54 13.49
CA ASN A 46 -24.68 0.41 12.20
C ASN A 46 -24.65 -1.07 11.77
N ASP A 47 -25.69 -1.54 11.10
CA ASP A 47 -25.54 -2.76 10.29
C ASP A 47 -24.71 -2.43 9.05
N LEU A 48 -24.03 -3.41 8.47
CA LEU A 48 -23.24 -3.19 7.25
C LEU A 48 -24.13 -3.18 6.01
N THR A 49 -25.19 -3.99 5.99
CA THR A 49 -26.23 -3.94 4.95
C THR A 49 -27.59 -4.23 5.59
N GLU A 50 -28.67 -4.31 4.81
CA GLU A 50 -29.95 -4.82 5.32
C GLU A 50 -29.90 -6.31 5.71
N SER A 51 -28.97 -7.08 5.14
CA SER A 51 -28.84 -8.53 5.36
C SER A 51 -27.64 -8.92 6.23
N VAL A 52 -26.70 -7.99 6.46
CA VAL A 52 -25.50 -8.20 7.27
C VAL A 52 -25.57 -7.30 8.49
N THR A 53 -25.93 -7.92 9.60
CA THR A 53 -26.07 -7.26 10.91
C THR A 53 -24.74 -6.73 11.40
N ASN A 54 -24.80 -5.77 12.32
CA ASN A 54 -23.66 -5.23 13.04
C ASN A 54 -22.74 -6.32 13.63
N HIS A 55 -23.33 -7.36 14.23
CA HIS A 55 -22.57 -8.47 14.81
C HIS A 55 -21.81 -9.28 13.74
N GLN A 56 -22.43 -9.54 12.60
CA GLN A 56 -21.78 -10.25 11.49
C GLN A 56 -20.65 -9.41 10.87
N ALA A 57 -20.87 -8.11 10.68
CA ALA A 57 -19.84 -7.20 10.19
C ALA A 57 -18.65 -7.10 11.17
N MET A 58 -18.93 -7.05 12.47
CA MET A 58 -17.91 -7.08 13.52
C MET A 58 -17.11 -8.40 13.48
N GLN A 59 -17.77 -9.55 13.24
CA GLN A 59 -17.07 -10.82 13.09
C GLN A 59 -16.12 -10.82 11.88
N MET A 60 -16.52 -10.23 10.74
CA MET A 60 -15.64 -10.10 9.56
C MET A 60 -14.35 -9.32 9.91
N VAL A 61 -14.48 -8.28 10.72
CA VAL A 61 -13.33 -7.49 11.20
C VAL A 61 -12.45 -8.31 12.15
N GLU A 62 -13.04 -9.06 13.07
CA GLU A 62 -12.28 -9.95 13.97
C GLU A 62 -11.53 -11.05 13.21
N ASP A 63 -12.15 -11.62 12.18
CA ASP A 63 -11.53 -12.63 11.32
C ASP A 63 -10.35 -12.01 10.53
N ALA A 64 -10.50 -10.79 10.03
CA ALA A 64 -9.41 -10.06 9.39
C ALA A 64 -8.24 -9.76 10.35
N PHE A 65 -8.53 -9.34 11.59
CA PHE A 65 -7.51 -9.22 12.64
C PHE A 65 -6.86 -10.58 12.96
N ALA A 66 -7.61 -11.67 12.95
CA ALA A 66 -7.08 -13.01 13.17
C ALA A 66 -6.11 -13.41 12.05
N THR A 67 -6.40 -13.07 10.78
CA THR A 67 -5.50 -13.30 9.65
C THR A 67 -4.12 -12.68 9.88
N TRP A 68 -4.07 -11.40 10.28
CA TRP A 68 -2.81 -10.69 10.57
C TRP A 68 -2.11 -11.16 11.84
N THR A 69 -2.83 -11.39 12.94
CA THR A 69 -2.22 -11.84 14.20
C THR A 69 -1.65 -13.26 14.14
N ASN A 70 -2.12 -14.05 13.18
CA ASN A 70 -1.60 -15.37 12.84
C ASN A 70 -0.51 -15.34 11.76
N ALA A 71 -0.06 -14.17 11.30
CA ALA A 71 1.01 -14.04 10.31
C ALA A 71 2.29 -14.76 10.75
N GLY A 72 2.94 -15.42 9.80
CA GLY A 72 4.17 -16.16 10.03
C GLY A 72 4.69 -16.80 8.76
N ILE A 73 6.01 -16.94 8.67
CA ILE A 73 6.69 -17.45 7.48
C ILE A 73 6.76 -18.97 7.57
N LEU A 74 6.38 -19.66 6.49
CA LEU A 74 6.49 -21.12 6.39
C LEU A 74 7.96 -21.51 6.15
N LYS A 75 8.49 -22.38 7.02
CA LYS A 75 9.84 -22.94 6.89
C LYS A 75 9.75 -24.45 6.69
N ALA A 76 10.40 -24.94 5.64
CA ALA A 76 10.39 -26.36 5.30
C ALA A 76 10.88 -27.21 6.50
N GLY A 77 10.11 -28.26 6.84
CA GLY A 77 10.42 -29.17 7.95
C GLY A 77 10.17 -28.61 9.36
N ILE A 78 9.83 -27.33 9.52
CA ILE A 78 9.54 -26.69 10.82
C ILE A 78 8.08 -26.25 10.91
N GLY A 79 7.47 -25.85 9.79
CA GLY A 79 6.12 -25.29 9.75
C GLY A 79 6.12 -23.77 9.83
N LYS A 80 4.98 -23.20 10.25
CA LYS A 80 4.79 -21.75 10.31
C LYS A 80 5.50 -21.15 11.53
N VAL A 81 6.47 -20.28 11.29
CA VAL A 81 7.19 -19.53 12.33
C VAL A 81 6.53 -18.16 12.47
N LYS A 82 5.98 -17.86 13.66
CA LYS A 82 5.42 -16.53 13.93
C LYS A 82 6.56 -15.50 13.96
N THR A 83 6.40 -14.40 13.24
CA THR A 83 7.44 -13.38 13.02
C THR A 83 7.03 -11.97 13.45
N ALA A 84 5.73 -11.73 13.65
CA ALA A 84 5.20 -10.45 14.10
C ALA A 84 4.51 -10.54 15.48
N THR A 85 4.50 -9.43 16.23
CA THR A 85 3.76 -9.28 17.50
C THR A 85 2.66 -8.24 17.34
N LEU A 86 1.43 -8.70 17.13
CA LEU A 86 0.24 -7.86 17.00
C LEU A 86 -0.77 -8.20 18.09
N GLN A 87 -1.43 -7.18 18.62
CA GLN A 87 -2.37 -7.27 19.73
C GLN A 87 -3.58 -6.35 19.50
N PRO A 88 -4.48 -6.69 18.56
CA PRO A 88 -5.74 -5.98 18.44
C PRO A 88 -6.60 -6.22 19.69
N VAL A 89 -7.13 -5.14 20.26
CA VAL A 89 -7.96 -5.14 21.47
C VAL A 89 -9.29 -4.46 21.14
N LYS A 90 -10.34 -5.27 20.99
CA LYS A 90 -11.71 -4.78 20.83
C LYS A 90 -12.17 -4.15 22.14
N VAL A 91 -12.40 -2.84 22.12
CA VAL A 91 -12.84 -2.07 23.29
C VAL A 91 -14.36 -2.14 23.46
N GLY A 92 -15.09 -2.24 22.35
CA GLY A 92 -16.54 -2.35 22.35
C GLY A 92 -17.17 -1.65 21.15
N GLN A 93 -18.46 -1.37 21.27
CA GLN A 93 -19.27 -0.73 20.26
C GLN A 93 -19.57 0.72 20.66
N LEU A 94 -19.63 1.64 19.70
CA LEU A 94 -20.12 2.99 19.94
C LEU A 94 -21.63 2.96 20.27
N SER A 95 -22.09 3.84 21.15
CA SER A 95 -23.52 3.93 21.48
C SER A 95 -24.34 4.45 20.31
N ASP A 96 -23.81 5.46 19.63
CA ASP A 96 -24.52 6.23 18.63
C ASP A 96 -24.25 5.68 17.23
N LYS A 97 -25.23 5.87 16.34
CA LYS A 97 -25.03 5.56 14.92
C LYS A 97 -24.13 6.60 14.29
N VAL A 98 -23.24 6.14 13.43
CA VAL A 98 -22.41 6.99 12.60
C VAL A 98 -23.08 7.12 11.23
N THR A 99 -23.10 8.33 10.70
CA THR A 99 -23.71 8.71 9.44
C THR A 99 -22.83 9.74 8.74
N LYS A 100 -23.13 10.06 7.48
CA LYS A 100 -22.46 11.16 6.77
C LYS A 100 -22.51 12.50 7.51
N ASP A 101 -23.52 12.74 8.36
CA ASP A 101 -23.73 14.02 9.02
C ASP A 101 -22.85 14.19 10.28
N ASN A 102 -22.30 13.09 10.83
CA ASN A 102 -21.55 13.15 12.09
C ASN A 102 -20.17 12.46 12.06
N TYR A 103 -19.82 11.68 11.03
CA TYR A 103 -18.54 10.95 11.03
C TYR A 103 -17.33 11.91 11.11
N ILE A 104 -17.38 13.05 10.42
CA ILE A 104 -16.32 14.08 10.47
C ILE A 104 -16.17 14.59 11.90
N THR A 105 -17.24 15.14 12.48
CA THR A 105 -17.20 15.73 13.83
C THR A 105 -16.91 14.71 14.94
N THR A 106 -17.14 13.42 14.68
CA THR A 106 -16.89 12.37 15.67
C THR A 106 -15.43 11.92 15.69
N PHE A 107 -14.79 11.83 14.51
CA PHE A 107 -13.47 11.18 14.38
C PHE A 107 -12.35 12.12 13.94
N PHE A 108 -12.66 13.30 13.41
CA PHE A 108 -11.68 14.26 12.92
C PHE A 108 -11.51 15.41 13.92
N CYS A 109 -10.36 16.06 13.88
CA CYS A 109 -10.05 17.19 14.75
C CYS A 109 -10.66 18.49 14.16
N ASP A 110 -11.20 19.35 15.03
CA ASP A 110 -12.05 20.50 14.65
C ASP A 110 -11.37 21.58 13.79
N ASP A 111 -10.04 21.55 13.65
CA ASP A 111 -9.25 22.68 13.14
C ASP A 111 -8.19 22.28 12.09
N VAL A 112 -8.39 21.16 11.41
CA VAL A 112 -7.34 20.61 10.53
C VAL A 112 -7.88 20.31 9.14
N ASP A 113 -7.29 20.99 8.15
CA ASP A 113 -7.22 20.49 6.79
C ASP A 113 -6.87 19.00 6.85
N LEU A 114 -7.68 18.17 6.19
CA LEU A 114 -7.82 16.71 6.26
C LEU A 114 -6.56 15.85 6.00
N TYR A 115 -5.37 16.41 6.17
CA TYR A 115 -4.06 15.79 5.98
C TYR A 115 -3.41 15.57 7.34
N PHE A 116 -2.94 14.34 7.56
CA PHE A 116 -2.11 13.87 8.68
C PHE A 116 -1.75 14.94 9.71
N THR A 117 -2.44 14.93 10.84
CA THR A 117 -2.11 15.85 11.93
C THR A 117 -0.83 15.40 12.61
N THR A 118 0.28 16.08 12.30
CA THR A 118 1.44 16.17 13.20
C THR A 118 1.17 17.31 14.19
N GLY A 119 0.04 17.21 14.89
CA GLY A 119 -0.46 18.26 15.78
C GLY A 119 -0.36 17.84 17.23
N ASP A 120 -0.16 18.82 18.12
CA ASP A 120 -0.28 18.61 19.56
C ASP A 120 -1.61 17.90 19.87
N SER A 121 -1.54 16.75 20.55
CA SER A 121 -2.69 15.94 20.98
C SER A 121 -3.79 16.75 21.67
N SER A 122 -3.49 17.95 22.17
CA SER A 122 -4.45 18.92 22.70
C SER A 122 -5.54 19.34 21.71
N TYR A 123 -5.27 19.37 20.40
CA TYR A 123 -6.25 19.80 19.37
C TYR A 123 -7.23 18.69 18.95
N CYS A 124 -6.88 17.43 19.20
CA CYS A 124 -7.67 16.26 18.83
C CYS A 124 -8.39 15.63 20.03
N GLY A 125 -8.60 16.40 21.11
CA GLY A 125 -8.99 15.88 22.42
C GLY A 125 -10.31 15.11 22.47
N ALA A 126 -11.23 15.29 21.50
CA ALA A 126 -12.43 14.46 21.37
C ALA A 126 -12.16 13.16 20.58
N ALA A 127 -11.50 13.26 19.42
CA ALA A 127 -11.15 12.11 18.57
C ALA A 127 -10.22 11.11 19.28
N LEU A 128 -9.19 11.58 20.00
CA LEU A 128 -8.26 10.73 20.75
C LEU A 128 -8.87 10.03 21.98
N LYS A 129 -10.08 10.43 22.42
CA LYS A 129 -10.80 9.70 23.47
C LYS A 129 -11.44 8.42 22.94
N ILE A 130 -11.59 8.30 21.62
CA ILE A 130 -12.14 7.14 20.96
C ILE A 130 -10.96 6.30 20.44
N PRO A 131 -10.91 4.99 20.74
CA PRO A 131 -9.99 4.08 20.04
C PRO A 131 -10.19 4.15 18.52
N SER A 132 -9.26 3.60 17.74
CA SER A 132 -9.44 3.48 16.29
C SER A 132 -10.79 2.85 15.95
N VAL A 133 -11.46 3.31 14.90
CA VAL A 133 -12.85 2.94 14.65
C VAL A 133 -13.01 2.18 13.34
N VAL A 134 -13.86 1.16 13.34
CA VAL A 134 -14.39 0.55 12.11
C VAL A 134 -15.84 1.00 11.90
N VAL A 135 -16.06 1.72 10.82
CA VAL A 135 -17.34 2.32 10.42
C VAL A 135 -18.04 1.42 9.41
N PHE A 136 -19.22 0.94 9.76
CA PHE A 136 -20.10 0.24 8.84
C PHE A 136 -21.00 1.25 8.11
N ASP A 137 -20.63 1.57 6.86
CA ASP A 137 -21.35 2.52 6.01
C ASP A 137 -22.46 1.78 5.25
N LYS A 138 -23.62 1.63 5.91
CA LYS A 138 -24.73 0.79 5.47
C LYS A 138 -25.22 1.11 4.05
N ASP A 139 -25.28 2.39 3.72
CA ASP A 139 -25.88 2.89 2.48
C ASP A 139 -24.85 3.52 1.52
N GLY A 140 -23.57 3.52 1.90
CA GLY A 140 -22.49 4.11 1.12
C GLY A 140 -22.47 5.64 1.18
N SER A 141 -23.27 6.26 2.05
CA SER A 141 -23.39 7.71 2.10
C SER A 141 -22.16 8.41 2.68
N ILE A 142 -21.40 7.74 3.56
CA ILE A 142 -20.14 8.25 4.09
C ILE A 142 -19.07 8.20 2.99
N VAL A 143 -18.95 7.09 2.27
CA VAL A 143 -18.01 6.97 1.14
C VAL A 143 -18.37 7.95 0.02
N ALA A 144 -19.66 8.12 -0.29
CA ALA A 144 -20.10 9.11 -1.27
C ALA A 144 -19.78 10.56 -0.85
N ASP A 145 -19.98 10.90 0.42
CA ASP A 145 -19.62 12.21 0.97
C ASP A 145 -18.09 12.43 0.92
N TRP A 146 -17.31 11.41 1.29
CA TRP A 146 -15.85 11.45 1.18
C TRP A 146 -15.37 11.67 -0.26
N CYS A 147 -15.95 10.97 -1.24
CA CYS A 147 -15.63 11.20 -2.65
C CYS A 147 -16.02 12.59 -3.15
N ALA A 148 -17.17 13.11 -2.69
CA ALA A 148 -17.63 14.44 -3.07
C ALA A 148 -16.74 15.55 -2.50
N THR A 149 -16.22 15.37 -1.29
CA THR A 149 -15.37 16.36 -0.61
C THR A 149 -13.92 16.34 -1.08
N ARG A 150 -13.38 15.17 -1.47
CA ARG A 150 -11.97 15.02 -1.88
C ARG A 150 -11.72 15.01 -3.38
N GLY A 151 -12.77 14.82 -4.19
CA GLY A 151 -12.69 14.86 -5.65
C GLY A 151 -12.19 13.56 -6.29
N ALA A 152 -12.79 13.24 -7.44
CA ALA A 152 -12.39 12.19 -8.38
C ALA A 152 -12.25 10.75 -7.82
N CYS A 153 -13.23 10.27 -7.04
CA CYS A 153 -13.46 8.82 -6.88
C CYS A 153 -14.91 8.41 -7.16
N ASP A 154 -15.10 7.18 -7.62
CA ASP A 154 -16.41 6.55 -7.78
C ASP A 154 -16.75 5.79 -6.49
N PRO A 155 -17.74 6.21 -5.69
CA PRO A 155 -18.09 5.51 -4.46
C PRO A 155 -18.58 4.07 -4.71
N THR A 156 -18.94 3.74 -5.96
CA THR A 156 -19.31 2.37 -6.37
C THR A 156 -18.10 1.52 -6.78
N SER A 157 -16.88 2.02 -6.65
CA SER A 157 -15.64 1.25 -6.86
C SER A 157 -14.83 1.06 -5.58
N ILE A 158 -15.29 1.55 -4.41
CA ILE A 158 -14.57 1.52 -3.14
C ILE A 158 -15.23 0.54 -2.17
N MET A 159 -14.69 -0.67 -2.00
CA MET A 159 -15.25 -1.65 -1.05
C MET A 159 -15.07 -1.24 0.40
N ALA A 160 -13.88 -0.74 0.70
CA ALA A 160 -13.50 -0.30 2.02
C ALA A 160 -12.37 0.72 1.88
N TYR A 161 -12.04 1.37 2.99
CA TYR A 161 -11.02 2.41 3.02
C TYR A 161 -10.46 2.56 4.43
N THR A 162 -9.15 2.71 4.56
CA THR A 162 -8.47 2.99 5.83
C THR A 162 -7.75 4.33 5.77
N MET A 163 -7.69 5.05 6.90
CA MET A 163 -6.79 6.19 7.05
C MET A 163 -6.21 6.28 8.46
N PRO A 164 -4.90 6.53 8.63
CA PRO A 164 -4.34 7.00 9.87
C PRO A 164 -4.78 8.45 10.02
N LEU A 165 -5.62 8.70 11.02
CA LEU A 165 -6.16 10.03 11.28
C LEU A 165 -5.17 10.87 12.08
N ILE A 166 -4.47 10.24 13.02
CA ILE A 166 -3.59 10.93 13.97
C ILE A 166 -2.31 10.13 14.16
N LEU A 167 -1.19 10.81 13.96
CA LEU A 167 0.15 10.32 14.22
C LEU A 167 0.76 11.14 15.36
N ASP A 168 1.64 10.54 16.16
CA ASP A 168 2.40 11.30 17.14
C ASP A 168 3.47 12.17 16.41
N PRO A 169 3.48 13.50 16.59
CA PRO A 169 4.50 14.35 15.97
C PRO A 169 5.92 14.14 16.57
N TYR A 170 6.03 13.53 17.74
CA TYR A 170 7.30 13.38 18.46
C TYR A 170 7.86 11.96 18.44
N SER A 171 7.06 10.97 18.07
CA SER A 171 7.49 9.58 17.97
C SER A 171 6.80 8.91 16.78
N PRO A 172 7.39 7.85 16.18
CA PRO A 172 6.80 7.16 15.04
C PRO A 172 5.63 6.25 15.49
N GLN A 173 4.60 6.85 16.11
CA GLN A 173 3.44 6.15 16.64
C GLN A 173 2.15 6.53 15.90
N ILE A 174 1.36 5.52 15.56
CA ILE A 174 -0.02 5.71 15.14
C ILE A 174 -0.87 5.86 16.40
N LEU A 175 -1.65 6.93 16.48
CA LEU A 175 -2.48 7.25 17.65
C LEU A 175 -3.96 6.95 17.40
N HIS A 176 -4.44 7.18 16.18
CA HIS A 176 -5.83 6.94 15.80
C HIS A 176 -5.94 6.64 14.30
N SER A 177 -6.78 5.67 13.95
CA SER A 177 -7.08 5.27 12.58
C SER A 177 -8.57 5.00 12.42
N MET A 178 -9.06 5.09 11.18
CA MET A 178 -10.43 4.76 10.82
C MET A 178 -10.43 3.83 9.63
N VAL A 179 -11.26 2.78 9.70
CA VAL A 179 -11.60 1.91 8.58
C VAL A 179 -13.08 2.11 8.26
N ILE A 180 -13.44 2.33 7.00
CA ILE A 180 -14.82 2.43 6.53
C ILE A 180 -15.11 1.22 5.65
N LEU A 181 -16.19 0.49 5.94
CA LEU A 181 -16.67 -0.66 5.16
C LEU A 181 -17.95 -0.25 4.41
N ASN A 182 -17.94 -0.32 3.08
CA ASN A 182 -19.01 0.17 2.22
C ASN A 182 -20.05 -0.92 1.92
N GLY A 183 -21.19 -0.89 2.62
CA GLY A 183 -22.27 -1.87 2.51
C GLY A 183 -22.74 -2.18 1.08
N PRO A 184 -23.04 -1.17 0.24
CA PRO A 184 -23.37 -1.36 -1.17
C PRO A 184 -22.39 -2.24 -1.95
N MET A 185 -21.10 -2.19 -1.62
CA MET A 185 -20.06 -2.94 -2.33
C MET A 185 -20.03 -4.42 -1.97
N LEU A 186 -20.36 -4.78 -0.73
CA LEU A 186 -20.57 -6.17 -0.37
C LEU A 186 -21.67 -6.81 -1.23
N THR A 187 -22.75 -6.07 -1.49
CA THR A 187 -23.86 -6.55 -2.34
C THR A 187 -23.47 -6.60 -3.81
N LYS A 188 -22.67 -5.64 -4.29
CA LYS A 188 -22.25 -5.54 -5.70
C LYS A 188 -21.20 -6.58 -6.09
N GLN A 189 -20.20 -6.80 -5.24
CA GLN A 189 -19.00 -7.58 -5.56
C GLN A 189 -19.06 -9.01 -5.04
N GLY A 190 -19.73 -9.23 -3.90
CA GLY A 190 -19.82 -10.53 -3.26
C GLY A 190 -19.01 -10.61 -1.97
N GLN A 191 -19.29 -11.65 -1.19
CA GLN A 191 -18.74 -11.81 0.16
C GLN A 191 -17.22 -12.09 0.15
N ALA A 192 -16.71 -12.81 -0.84
CA ALA A 192 -15.32 -13.24 -0.85
C ALA A 192 -14.38 -12.06 -1.11
N GLU A 193 -14.65 -11.27 -2.14
CA GLU A 193 -13.90 -10.06 -2.51
C GLU A 193 -14.02 -8.98 -1.44
N PHE A 194 -15.20 -8.85 -0.82
CA PHE A 194 -15.38 -7.93 0.28
C PHE A 194 -14.57 -8.34 1.51
N ASN A 195 -14.56 -9.63 1.86
CA ASN A 195 -13.74 -10.13 2.96
C ASN A 195 -12.25 -9.93 2.68
N ALA A 196 -11.78 -10.18 1.45
CA ALA A 196 -10.40 -9.90 1.05
C ALA A 196 -10.06 -8.42 1.23
N SER A 197 -10.96 -7.52 0.81
CA SER A 197 -10.81 -6.07 1.03
C SER A 197 -10.75 -5.71 2.51
N VAL A 198 -11.57 -6.33 3.38
CA VAL A 198 -11.49 -6.11 4.83
C VAL A 198 -10.12 -6.54 5.36
N VAL A 199 -9.57 -7.68 4.92
CA VAL A 199 -8.22 -8.10 5.32
C VAL A 199 -7.16 -7.08 4.87
N HIS A 200 -7.24 -6.61 3.63
CA HIS A 200 -6.35 -5.57 3.07
C HIS A 200 -6.39 -4.28 3.91
N GLU A 201 -7.58 -3.76 4.19
CA GLU A 201 -7.76 -2.55 5.00
C GLU A 201 -7.24 -2.70 6.43
N ILE A 202 -7.38 -3.88 7.04
CA ILE A 202 -6.76 -4.14 8.34
C ILE A 202 -5.22 -4.12 8.26
N GLY A 203 -4.63 -4.49 7.11
CA GLY A 203 -3.20 -4.30 6.84
C GLY A 203 -2.80 -2.82 6.87
N HIS A 204 -3.56 -1.96 6.19
CA HIS A 204 -3.42 -0.51 6.27
C HIS A 204 -3.57 0.03 7.69
N LEU A 205 -4.51 -0.50 8.47
CA LEU A 205 -4.69 -0.10 9.87
C LEU A 205 -3.46 -0.44 10.70
N PHE A 206 -2.73 -1.52 10.39
CA PHE A 206 -1.44 -1.82 11.01
C PHE A 206 -0.27 -0.98 10.47
N GLY A 207 -0.49 -0.11 9.50
CA GLY A 207 0.51 0.78 8.93
C GLY A 207 1.25 0.18 7.75
N LEU A 208 0.67 -0.78 7.03
CA LEU A 208 1.19 -1.24 5.74
C LEU A 208 0.70 -0.33 4.61
N ASP A 209 1.50 -0.20 3.57
CA ASP A 209 1.09 0.37 2.28
C ASP A 209 0.75 -0.75 1.28
N HIS A 210 0.29 -0.35 0.10
CA HIS A 210 0.07 -1.25 -1.02
C HIS A 210 1.35 -1.95 -1.49
N SER A 211 1.29 -3.21 -1.92
CA SER A 211 2.40 -3.92 -2.56
C SER A 211 2.34 -3.81 -4.08
N GLY A 212 3.50 -3.67 -4.73
CA GLY A 212 3.66 -3.71 -6.19
C GLY A 212 4.11 -5.08 -6.69
N LEU A 213 4.49 -5.97 -5.77
CA LEU A 213 5.06 -7.27 -6.08
C LEU A 213 4.09 -8.07 -6.95
N ASN A 214 4.65 -8.71 -7.97
CA ASN A 214 3.90 -9.58 -8.88
C ASN A 214 2.84 -8.85 -9.74
N ASP A 215 2.97 -7.54 -9.97
CA ASP A 215 2.11 -6.79 -10.93
C ASP A 215 1.98 -7.48 -12.31
N GLY A 216 3.06 -8.07 -12.80
CA GLY A 216 3.04 -8.85 -14.05
C GLY A 216 2.06 -10.03 -14.03
N PHE A 217 1.82 -10.64 -12.86
CA PHE A 217 0.80 -11.68 -12.70
C PHE A 217 -0.62 -11.10 -12.63
N ALA A 218 -0.78 -9.92 -12.03
CA ALA A 218 -2.07 -9.24 -11.92
C ALA A 218 -2.57 -8.75 -13.29
N THR A 219 -1.70 -8.16 -14.11
CA THR A 219 -2.03 -7.67 -15.46
C THR A 219 -2.42 -8.80 -16.41
N ILE A 220 -1.75 -9.96 -16.34
CA ILE A 220 -2.11 -11.15 -17.14
C ILE A 220 -3.47 -11.72 -16.72
N HIS A 221 -3.86 -11.60 -15.44
CA HIS A 221 -5.16 -12.06 -14.95
C HIS A 221 -6.33 -11.26 -15.55
N GLU A 222 -6.14 -9.96 -15.80
CA GLU A 222 -7.18 -9.06 -16.32
C GLU A 222 -7.44 -9.19 -17.84
N GLU A 223 -6.41 -9.43 -18.66
CA GLU A 223 -6.51 -9.41 -20.13
C GLU A 223 -7.08 -10.69 -20.76
N GLY A 224 -7.84 -11.50 -20.01
CA GLY A 224 -8.44 -12.72 -20.57
C GLY A 224 -7.41 -13.76 -20.99
N ALA A 225 -6.26 -13.80 -20.31
CA ALA A 225 -5.19 -14.72 -20.61
C ALA A 225 -5.63 -16.19 -20.61
N ASN A 226 -4.88 -16.97 -21.38
CA ASN A 226 -5.01 -18.40 -21.60
C ASN A 226 -5.44 -19.13 -20.31
N PRO A 227 -6.52 -19.94 -20.33
CA PRO A 227 -7.10 -20.56 -19.13
C PRO A 227 -6.13 -21.44 -18.33
N LYS A 228 -4.99 -21.84 -18.89
CA LYS A 228 -3.90 -22.50 -18.13
C LYS A 228 -3.14 -21.58 -17.15
N PHE A 229 -3.26 -20.25 -17.30
CA PHE A 229 -2.66 -19.25 -16.40
C PHE A 229 -3.64 -18.77 -15.32
N LYS A 230 -4.90 -19.20 -15.35
CA LYS A 230 -5.92 -18.76 -14.37
C LYS A 230 -5.92 -19.56 -13.06
N GLU A 231 -5.40 -20.79 -13.06
CA GLU A 231 -5.33 -21.59 -11.84
C GLU A 231 -3.96 -21.39 -11.15
N GLY A 232 -3.96 -20.69 -10.00
CA GLY A 232 -2.79 -20.56 -9.11
C GLY A 232 -1.96 -19.27 -9.24
N MET A 233 -2.38 -18.29 -10.04
CA MET A 233 -1.70 -16.98 -10.10
C MET A 233 -2.21 -15.97 -9.05
N GLY A 234 -3.49 -15.98 -8.68
CA GLY A 234 -3.96 -15.09 -7.60
C GLY A 234 -3.37 -15.46 -6.24
N THR A 235 -2.93 -16.70 -6.04
CA THR A 235 -2.12 -17.11 -4.87
C THR A 235 -0.68 -16.60 -4.89
N SER A 236 -0.31 -15.77 -5.88
CA SER A 236 0.97 -15.08 -5.93
C SER A 236 0.81 -13.57 -5.74
N ILE A 237 -0.42 -13.04 -5.75
CA ILE A 237 -0.66 -11.60 -5.58
C ILE A 237 -0.81 -11.30 -4.08
N PRO A 238 0.04 -10.44 -3.50
CA PRO A 238 -0.04 -10.10 -2.08
C PRO A 238 -1.40 -9.54 -1.69
N THR A 239 -1.83 -9.78 -0.46
CA THR A 239 -3.03 -9.17 0.11
C THR A 239 -3.00 -7.65 -0.01
N MET A 240 -1.84 -7.02 0.17
CA MET A 240 -1.68 -5.57 0.04
C MET A 240 -1.64 -5.06 -1.40
N TYR A 241 -1.83 -5.91 -2.43
CA TYR A 241 -1.95 -5.43 -3.80
C TYR A 241 -3.25 -4.59 -3.97
N PRO A 242 -3.25 -3.46 -4.70
CA PRO A 242 -4.36 -2.49 -4.64
C PRO A 242 -5.55 -2.76 -5.55
N ILE A 243 -5.62 -3.95 -6.15
CA ILE A 243 -6.72 -4.35 -7.03
C ILE A 243 -7.41 -5.53 -6.38
N CYS A 244 -8.68 -5.37 -5.97
CA CYS A 244 -9.35 -6.40 -5.19
C CYS A 244 -9.45 -7.71 -5.98
N ASN A 245 -9.01 -8.80 -5.36
CA ASN A 245 -9.36 -10.15 -5.76
C ASN A 245 -9.78 -11.00 -4.55
N ALA A 246 -10.53 -12.07 -4.77
CA ALA A 246 -10.99 -12.93 -3.65
C ALA A 246 -9.84 -13.72 -2.97
N GLU A 247 -8.75 -13.97 -3.71
CA GLU A 247 -7.59 -14.76 -3.26
C GLU A 247 -6.69 -13.98 -2.29
N GLU A 248 -6.79 -12.64 -2.28
CA GLU A 248 -6.11 -11.70 -1.37
C GLU A 248 -6.58 -11.78 0.09
N SER A 249 -7.58 -12.61 0.41
CA SER A 249 -8.00 -12.89 1.79
C SER A 249 -6.97 -13.71 2.60
N THR A 250 -5.94 -14.25 1.94
CA THR A 250 -4.84 -14.99 2.57
C THR A 250 -3.53 -14.24 2.41
N LEU A 251 -2.78 -14.07 3.51
CA LEU A 251 -1.49 -13.38 3.49
C LEU A 251 -0.44 -14.17 2.70
N HIS A 252 0.29 -13.46 1.85
CA HIS A 252 1.44 -13.95 1.12
C HIS A 252 2.73 -13.64 1.89
N MET A 253 3.84 -14.19 1.40
CA MET A 253 5.13 -13.98 2.05
C MET A 253 5.50 -12.50 2.18
N ASP A 254 5.21 -11.71 1.14
CA ASP A 254 5.42 -10.27 1.13
C ASP A 254 4.65 -9.57 2.26
N ASP A 255 3.34 -9.82 2.38
CA ASP A 255 2.49 -9.26 3.45
C ASP A 255 3.02 -9.61 4.84
N VAL A 256 3.43 -10.88 5.04
CA VAL A 256 3.97 -11.38 6.30
C VAL A 256 5.32 -10.71 6.62
N VAL A 257 6.19 -10.54 5.63
CA VAL A 257 7.50 -9.90 5.82
C VAL A 257 7.35 -8.41 6.08
N ALA A 258 6.43 -7.75 5.39
CA ALA A 258 6.09 -6.34 5.58
C ALA A 258 5.64 -6.08 7.02
N ILE A 259 4.63 -6.83 7.51
CA ILE A 259 4.13 -6.66 8.87
C ILE A 259 5.16 -7.05 9.94
N SER A 260 6.00 -8.05 9.65
CA SER A 260 7.10 -8.46 10.54
C SER A 260 8.22 -7.43 10.59
N SER A 261 8.37 -6.59 9.56
CA SER A 261 9.35 -5.50 9.56
C SER A 261 8.91 -4.33 10.45
N ILE A 262 7.60 -4.11 10.59
CA ILE A 262 7.05 -3.07 11.47
C ILE A 262 6.92 -3.57 12.91
N TYR A 263 6.48 -4.81 13.11
CA TYR A 263 6.22 -5.39 14.44
C TYR A 263 7.05 -6.66 14.71
N PRO A 264 8.39 -6.62 14.55
CA PRO A 264 9.21 -7.82 14.64
C PRO A 264 9.11 -8.46 16.02
N ASN A 265 9.07 -9.79 16.04
CA ASN A 265 9.41 -10.55 17.24
C ASN A 265 10.85 -11.08 17.15
N ASP A 266 11.32 -11.68 18.24
CA ASP A 266 12.66 -12.25 18.36
C ASP A 266 13.03 -13.27 17.27
N ASN A 267 12.06 -13.97 16.67
CA ASN A 267 12.34 -14.96 15.63
C ASN A 267 12.66 -14.30 14.30
N PHE A 268 12.07 -13.15 13.98
CA PHE A 268 12.18 -12.58 12.64
C PHE A 268 13.63 -12.31 12.24
N SER A 269 14.41 -11.65 13.10
CA SER A 269 15.81 -11.35 12.83
C SER A 269 16.77 -12.51 13.15
N LYS A 270 16.34 -13.55 13.88
CA LYS A 270 17.19 -14.70 14.25
C LYS A 270 17.07 -15.86 13.26
N GLU A 271 15.88 -16.09 12.73
CA GLU A 271 15.55 -17.25 11.89
C GLU A 271 15.61 -16.94 10.39
N PHE A 272 15.51 -15.66 10.01
CA PHE A 272 15.47 -15.21 8.62
C PHE A 272 16.61 -14.27 8.31
N CYS A 273 16.94 -14.16 7.02
CA CYS A 273 18.02 -13.33 6.53
C CYS A 273 17.51 -12.00 5.99
N MET A 274 18.46 -11.11 5.73
CA MET A 274 18.22 -9.86 5.04
C MET A 274 19.17 -9.73 3.85
N ILE A 275 18.65 -9.30 2.71
CA ILE A 275 19.44 -8.83 1.57
C ILE A 275 19.35 -7.31 1.55
N THR A 276 20.48 -6.63 1.42
CA THR A 276 20.53 -5.17 1.36
C THR A 276 21.52 -4.71 0.31
N GLY A 277 21.31 -3.52 -0.22
CA GLY A 277 22.20 -2.93 -1.20
C GLY A 277 21.87 -1.46 -1.43
N LYS A 278 22.36 -0.95 -2.56
CA LYS A 278 22.11 0.41 -3.02
C LYS A 278 21.90 0.43 -4.54
N ILE A 279 20.93 1.20 -5.00
CA ILE A 279 20.78 1.53 -6.42
C ILE A 279 21.25 2.97 -6.63
N VAL A 280 22.11 3.19 -7.61
CA VAL A 280 22.69 4.51 -7.91
C VAL A 280 22.56 4.86 -9.38
N ASP A 281 22.56 6.15 -9.70
CA ASP A 281 22.72 6.65 -11.05
C ASP A 281 24.19 6.56 -11.51
N SER A 282 24.46 7.00 -12.75
CA SER A 282 25.80 7.02 -13.33
C SER A 282 26.81 7.91 -12.59
N GLU A 283 26.33 8.83 -11.75
CA GLU A 283 27.15 9.75 -10.94
C GLU A 283 27.36 9.21 -9.52
N GLY A 284 26.76 8.06 -9.17
CA GLY A 284 26.86 7.43 -7.85
C GLY A 284 25.83 7.95 -6.84
N LYS A 285 24.90 8.82 -7.25
CA LYS A 285 23.82 9.33 -6.41
C LYS A 285 22.72 8.27 -6.30
N GLY A 286 22.18 8.09 -5.09
CA GLY A 286 21.21 7.03 -4.83
C GLY A 286 19.84 7.34 -5.43
N ILE A 287 19.25 6.35 -6.09
CA ILE A 287 17.91 6.45 -6.70
C ILE A 287 16.89 5.94 -5.69
N GLN A 288 15.89 6.76 -5.36
CA GLN A 288 14.75 6.37 -4.52
C GLN A 288 13.53 6.00 -5.37
N GLY A 289 12.57 5.27 -4.80
CA GLY A 289 11.29 4.99 -5.46
C GLY A 289 11.35 3.92 -6.56
N LEU A 290 12.44 3.15 -6.62
CA LEU A 290 12.47 1.88 -7.37
C LEU A 290 12.02 0.73 -6.47
N GLU A 291 11.18 -0.14 -7.02
CA GLU A 291 10.82 -1.41 -6.39
C GLU A 291 11.97 -2.40 -6.60
N VAL A 292 12.34 -3.10 -5.54
CA VAL A 292 13.33 -4.16 -5.54
C VAL A 292 12.63 -5.42 -5.06
N GLU A 293 12.73 -6.49 -5.83
CA GLU A 293 12.05 -7.75 -5.57
C GLU A 293 13.07 -8.86 -5.40
N ALA A 294 12.82 -9.77 -4.47
CA ALA A 294 13.52 -11.04 -4.36
C ALA A 294 12.54 -12.18 -4.59
N HIS A 295 12.76 -12.97 -5.64
CA HIS A 295 11.99 -14.17 -5.93
C HIS A 295 12.82 -15.42 -5.69
N SER A 296 12.23 -16.43 -5.05
CA SER A 296 12.85 -17.75 -4.94
C SER A 296 13.09 -18.34 -6.33
N THR A 297 14.24 -18.99 -6.53
CA THR A 297 14.55 -19.70 -7.79
C THR A 297 13.92 -21.09 -7.88
N ASP A 298 13.24 -21.53 -6.83
CA ASP A 298 12.58 -22.84 -6.80
C ASP A 298 11.18 -22.77 -7.46
N ASN A 299 10.42 -23.88 -7.41
CA ASN A 299 9.07 -23.97 -7.96
C ASN A 299 8.02 -23.11 -7.21
N ASP A 300 8.43 -22.26 -6.26
CA ASP A 300 7.61 -21.34 -5.49
C ASP A 300 7.85 -19.86 -5.85
N PHE A 301 8.48 -19.57 -6.99
CA PHE A 301 8.86 -18.23 -7.48
C PHE A 301 7.84 -17.10 -7.21
N GLY A 302 6.55 -17.33 -7.49
CA GLY A 302 5.50 -16.32 -7.30
C GLY A 302 5.00 -16.18 -5.85
N THR A 303 5.15 -17.21 -5.03
CA THR A 303 4.57 -17.27 -3.67
C THR A 303 5.61 -17.06 -2.57
N ASN A 304 6.88 -17.29 -2.90
CA ASN A 304 8.04 -17.04 -2.07
C ASN A 304 8.83 -15.88 -2.68
N ALA A 305 8.21 -14.72 -2.58
CA ALA A 305 8.75 -13.47 -3.04
C ALA A 305 8.46 -12.37 -2.02
N VAL A 306 9.35 -11.37 -1.99
CA VAL A 306 9.25 -10.18 -1.14
C VAL A 306 9.72 -8.98 -1.94
N SER A 307 9.11 -7.82 -1.72
CA SER A 307 9.56 -6.55 -2.30
C SER A 307 9.82 -5.46 -1.26
N THR A 308 10.46 -4.39 -1.71
CA THR A 308 10.87 -3.24 -0.93
C THR A 308 11.11 -2.08 -1.88
N MET A 309 10.85 -0.86 -1.46
CA MET A 309 11.23 0.34 -2.20
C MET A 309 12.60 0.83 -1.76
N THR A 310 13.39 1.26 -2.73
CA THR A 310 14.59 2.06 -2.45
C THR A 310 14.21 3.35 -1.71
N GLY A 311 14.86 3.59 -0.58
CA GLY A 311 14.64 4.76 0.25
C GLY A 311 13.48 4.66 1.22
N ALA A 312 12.80 3.51 1.30
CA ALA A 312 11.57 3.40 2.06
C ALA A 312 11.72 3.67 3.56
N ASP A 313 12.80 3.17 4.14
CA ASP A 313 13.10 3.44 5.54
C ASP A 313 13.41 4.95 5.71
N PHE A 314 14.03 5.62 4.74
CA PHE A 314 14.54 7.00 4.83
C PHE A 314 13.90 7.96 3.82
N PRO A 315 12.64 8.36 4.03
CA PRO A 315 11.81 8.78 2.94
C PRO A 315 11.86 10.29 2.60
N VAL A 316 12.76 11.06 3.20
CA VAL A 316 12.91 12.51 2.97
C VAL A 316 14.32 12.74 2.41
N PRO A 317 14.54 13.54 1.35
CA PRO A 317 15.45 13.21 0.25
C PRO A 317 16.88 13.00 0.72
N THR A 318 17.15 11.78 1.17
CA THR A 318 18.49 11.36 1.57
C THR A 318 19.28 10.91 0.35
N GLN A 319 18.60 10.65 -0.78
CA GLN A 319 19.16 10.09 -2.03
C GLN A 319 20.11 8.94 -1.73
N THR A 320 19.68 8.10 -0.77
CA THR A 320 20.49 7.00 -0.29
C THR A 320 20.46 5.84 -1.27
N GLY A 321 19.34 5.60 -1.95
CA GLY A 321 19.13 4.46 -2.84
C GLY A 321 19.19 3.12 -2.13
N HIS A 322 19.16 3.11 -0.79
CA HIS A 322 19.27 1.90 0.01
C HIS A 322 17.96 1.12 -0.01
N TYR A 323 18.08 -0.20 -0.08
CA TYR A 323 16.96 -1.11 0.07
C TYR A 323 17.27 -2.22 1.07
N TYR A 324 16.22 -2.80 1.63
CA TYR A 324 16.29 -3.87 2.62
C TYR A 324 15.18 -4.88 2.34
N LEU A 325 15.56 -6.02 1.78
CA LEU A 325 14.71 -7.18 1.57
C LEU A 325 14.85 -8.09 2.79
N ARG A 326 13.84 -8.10 3.65
CA ARG A 326 13.84 -8.83 4.93
C ARG A 326 13.13 -10.18 4.79
N GLY A 327 13.21 -11.02 5.82
CA GLY A 327 12.44 -12.27 5.87
C GLY A 327 12.89 -13.36 4.89
N ILE A 328 14.10 -13.26 4.34
CA ILE A 328 14.64 -14.21 3.36
C ILE A 328 14.88 -15.56 4.04
N ILE A 329 14.37 -16.64 3.45
CA ILE A 329 14.44 -17.98 4.04
C ILE A 329 15.87 -18.54 3.87
N PRO A 330 16.58 -18.91 4.97
CA PRO A 330 17.89 -19.54 4.86
C PRO A 330 17.83 -20.88 4.12
N GLY A 331 18.87 -21.19 3.36
CA GLY A 331 18.99 -22.41 2.54
C GLY A 331 18.26 -22.32 1.19
N LYS A 332 17.58 -21.21 0.90
CA LYS A 332 16.99 -20.92 -0.40
C LYS A 332 17.84 -19.95 -1.21
N THR A 333 17.68 -20.04 -2.52
CA THR A 333 18.32 -19.15 -3.50
C THR A 333 17.27 -18.22 -4.08
N TYR A 334 17.64 -16.96 -4.22
CA TYR A 334 16.77 -15.90 -4.71
C TYR A 334 17.41 -15.16 -5.88
N THR A 335 16.59 -14.77 -6.85
CA THR A 335 16.93 -13.73 -7.83
C THR A 335 16.47 -12.39 -7.30
N VAL A 336 17.38 -11.42 -7.27
CA VAL A 336 17.09 -10.03 -6.92
C VAL A 336 17.06 -9.18 -8.18
N GLN A 337 15.97 -8.44 -8.36
CA GLN A 337 15.73 -7.55 -9.49
C GLN A 337 15.13 -6.23 -9.02
N PHE A 338 15.10 -5.22 -9.91
CA PHE A 338 14.42 -3.97 -9.64
C PHE A 338 13.64 -3.50 -10.86
N SER A 339 12.55 -2.79 -10.62
CA SER A 339 11.61 -2.30 -11.61
C SER A 339 11.18 -0.86 -11.27
N SER A 340 10.65 -0.17 -12.28
CA SER A 340 9.84 1.02 -12.05
C SER A 340 8.42 0.61 -11.70
N LEU A 341 7.75 1.39 -10.85
CA LEU A 341 6.36 1.15 -10.51
C LEU A 341 5.43 1.38 -11.72
N PRO A 342 4.46 0.48 -11.96
CA PRO A 342 3.36 0.70 -12.88
C PRO A 342 2.62 2.02 -12.63
N GLN A 343 2.18 2.68 -13.69
CA GLN A 343 1.61 4.04 -13.60
C GLN A 343 0.32 4.11 -12.77
N PHE A 344 -0.51 3.06 -12.72
CA PHE A 344 -1.73 3.08 -11.89
C PHE A 344 -1.41 2.99 -10.39
N LEU A 345 -0.30 2.32 -10.02
CA LEU A 345 0.27 2.30 -8.68
C LEU A 345 0.88 3.65 -8.29
N SER A 346 0.91 4.63 -9.19
CA SER A 346 1.29 5.99 -8.85
C SER A 346 0.09 6.87 -8.43
N ALA A 347 -1.16 6.51 -8.75
CA ALA A 347 -2.36 7.37 -8.63
C ALA A 347 -3.11 7.28 -7.28
N GLY A 348 -4.45 7.36 -7.23
CA GLY A 348 -5.26 7.34 -5.99
C GLY A 348 -5.11 6.04 -5.17
N SER A 349 -4.61 4.98 -5.79
CA SER A 349 -4.19 3.72 -5.16
C SER A 349 -2.67 3.67 -4.92
N GLY A 350 -2.08 4.84 -4.73
CA GLY A 350 -0.65 5.07 -4.91
C GLY A 350 0.22 4.33 -3.91
N ILE A 351 1.07 3.46 -4.42
CA ILE A 351 2.32 3.05 -3.80
C ILE A 351 3.23 4.27 -3.77
N GLY A 352 3.65 4.66 -2.57
CA GLY A 352 4.55 5.79 -2.38
C GLY A 352 5.88 6.19 -3.07
N MET A 353 6.32 7.37 -2.61
CA MET A 353 7.64 8.02 -2.69
C MET A 353 8.22 8.43 -4.05
N PHE A 354 8.56 9.71 -4.08
CA PHE A 354 8.91 10.55 -5.22
C PHE A 354 10.37 10.99 -5.10
N ASP A 355 11.12 10.93 -6.20
CA ASP A 355 12.37 11.68 -6.37
C ASP A 355 12.13 12.84 -7.36
N PRO A 356 11.91 14.08 -6.87
CA PRO A 356 11.70 15.24 -7.72
C PRO A 356 12.88 15.52 -8.67
N GLU A 357 14.09 15.17 -8.27
CA GLU A 357 15.30 15.52 -9.01
C GLU A 357 15.62 14.53 -10.14
N ASN A 358 15.11 13.29 -10.03
CA ASN A 358 15.37 12.21 -10.99
C ASN A 358 14.17 11.84 -11.88
N GLY A 359 13.06 12.59 -11.81
CA GLY A 359 11.99 12.54 -12.82
C GLY A 359 11.04 11.34 -12.73
N VAL A 360 10.96 10.65 -11.59
CA VAL A 360 9.98 9.57 -11.36
C VAL A 360 8.84 10.15 -10.51
N ALA A 361 7.69 10.41 -11.13
CA ALA A 361 6.55 11.10 -10.51
C ALA A 361 5.58 10.13 -9.80
N SER A 362 5.05 10.54 -8.64
CA SER A 362 3.71 10.13 -8.18
C SER A 362 2.85 11.38 -7.97
N PRO A 363 1.58 11.40 -8.43
CA PRO A 363 0.67 12.51 -8.33
C PRO A 363 -0.21 12.35 -7.09
N LEU A 364 0.13 13.02 -5.99
CA LEU A 364 -0.86 13.41 -5.00
C LEU A 364 -0.79 14.92 -4.81
N LEU A 365 -1.62 15.62 -5.60
CA LEU A 365 -2.32 16.88 -5.35
C LEU A 365 -2.60 17.59 -6.69
N ASN A 366 -3.89 17.70 -7.06
CA ASN A 366 -4.44 18.60 -8.08
C ASN A 366 -3.96 18.43 -9.54
N MET A 367 -4.21 17.28 -10.15
CA MET A 367 -4.49 17.30 -11.60
C MET A 367 -5.91 16.80 -11.85
N PRO A 368 -6.73 17.52 -12.66
CA PRO A 368 -7.94 16.91 -13.22
C PRO A 368 -7.53 15.62 -13.94
N PRO A 369 -8.42 14.61 -14.07
CA PRO A 369 -8.14 13.44 -14.88
C PRO A 369 -7.58 13.92 -16.21
N ILE A 370 -6.36 13.49 -16.58
CA ILE A 370 -5.82 13.81 -17.90
C ILE A 370 -6.73 13.07 -18.87
N LYS A 371 -7.72 13.79 -19.42
CA LYS A 371 -8.69 13.29 -20.41
C LYS A 371 -8.02 12.82 -21.71
N ASP A 372 -6.72 13.07 -21.85
CA ASP A 372 -5.89 12.88 -23.03
C ASP A 372 -4.58 12.12 -22.76
N ALA A 373 -4.48 11.29 -21.71
CA ALA A 373 -3.32 10.40 -21.57
C ALA A 373 -3.37 9.37 -22.71
N PRO A 374 -2.34 9.24 -23.56
CA PRO A 374 -2.33 8.27 -24.64
C PRO A 374 -2.54 6.87 -24.06
N ALA A 375 -3.49 6.12 -24.64
CA ALA A 375 -3.64 4.70 -24.36
C ALA A 375 -2.29 3.97 -24.58
N GLY A 376 -2.06 2.95 -23.77
CA GLY A 376 -0.80 2.22 -23.65
C GLY A 376 -0.08 1.93 -24.97
N ILE A 377 1.25 2.00 -24.92
CA ILE A 377 2.10 1.47 -25.97
C ILE A 377 2.11 -0.05 -25.79
N CYS A 378 1.14 -0.73 -26.40
CA CYS A 378 1.24 -2.15 -26.75
C CYS A 378 1.01 -2.25 -28.26
N ASP A 379 2.10 -2.38 -29.04
CA ASP A 379 2.02 -2.75 -30.45
C ASP A 379 1.66 -4.24 -30.53
N PRO A 380 0.49 -4.61 -31.09
CA PRO A 380 0.04 -6.01 -31.17
C PRO A 380 0.87 -6.88 -32.12
N ASN A 381 1.90 -6.35 -32.80
CA ASN A 381 2.73 -7.11 -33.72
C ASN A 381 4.08 -7.59 -33.12
N ILE A 382 4.33 -7.38 -31.84
CA ILE A 382 5.54 -7.86 -31.15
C ILE A 382 5.21 -9.07 -30.27
N PRO A 383 5.53 -10.31 -30.68
CA PRO A 383 5.39 -11.48 -29.82
C PRO A 383 6.54 -11.47 -28.80
N ASN A 384 6.33 -10.73 -27.72
CA ASN A 384 7.00 -10.73 -26.40
C ASN A 384 6.81 -9.33 -25.77
N CYS A 385 5.58 -9.00 -25.36
CA CYS A 385 5.35 -7.82 -24.52
C CYS A 385 5.69 -8.17 -23.07
N ILE A 386 6.93 -7.88 -22.66
CA ILE A 386 7.30 -7.56 -21.28
C ILE A 386 8.03 -6.23 -21.38
N ALA A 387 7.38 -5.14 -20.95
CA ALA A 387 8.03 -3.85 -20.83
C ALA A 387 7.41 -3.00 -19.70
N THR A 388 7.38 -3.53 -18.47
CA THR A 388 8.02 -2.73 -17.41
C THR A 388 9.49 -2.64 -17.83
N THR A 389 10.13 -1.48 -17.75
CA THR A 389 11.58 -1.38 -18.03
C THR A 389 12.35 -2.15 -16.95
N SER A 390 12.37 -3.47 -17.08
CA SER A 390 13.18 -4.44 -16.32
C SER A 390 14.63 -4.29 -16.75
N GLY A 391 15.24 -3.18 -16.33
CA GLY A 391 16.59 -2.78 -16.70
C GLY A 391 17.66 -3.17 -15.69
N GLY A 392 17.31 -3.94 -14.66
CA GLY A 392 18.24 -4.36 -13.63
C GLY A 392 19.00 -5.63 -13.95
N SER A 393 20.28 -5.66 -13.56
CA SER A 393 21.02 -6.93 -13.52
C SER A 393 20.37 -7.86 -12.50
N VAL A 394 19.86 -9.00 -12.95
CA VAL A 394 19.40 -10.08 -12.07
C VAL A 394 20.61 -10.64 -11.34
N LYS A 395 20.62 -10.55 -10.02
CA LYS A 395 21.68 -11.13 -9.18
C LYS A 395 21.11 -12.32 -8.42
N VAL A 396 21.83 -13.44 -8.44
CA VAL A 396 21.46 -14.64 -7.69
C VAL A 396 22.18 -14.62 -6.34
N VAL A 397 21.43 -14.76 -5.26
CA VAL A 397 21.94 -14.72 -3.89
C VAL A 397 21.31 -15.84 -3.07
N SER A 398 22.08 -16.39 -2.14
CA SER A 398 21.60 -17.36 -1.17
C SER A 398 22.09 -16.96 0.22
N CYS A 399 21.24 -17.22 1.21
CA CYS A 399 21.60 -17.08 2.60
C CYS A 399 21.72 -18.46 3.24
N ASP A 400 22.75 -18.70 4.03
CA ASP A 400 22.98 -20.02 4.61
C ASP A 400 22.37 -20.16 6.02
N LYS A 401 22.21 -19.04 6.73
CA LYS A 401 21.78 -19.04 8.14
C LYS A 401 20.93 -17.83 8.51
N GLY A 402 19.88 -18.07 9.30
CA GLY A 402 19.08 -17.00 9.90
C GLY A 402 19.94 -15.96 10.65
N GLY A 403 19.53 -14.70 10.55
CA GLY A 403 20.24 -13.53 11.06
C GLY A 403 21.43 -13.07 10.22
N GLN A 404 21.76 -13.77 9.13
CA GLN A 404 22.76 -13.29 8.17
C GLN A 404 22.20 -12.10 7.38
N THR A 405 23.07 -11.11 7.16
CA THR A 405 22.83 -10.01 6.22
C THR A 405 23.74 -10.18 5.01
N ILE A 406 23.16 -10.20 3.81
CA ILE A 406 23.87 -10.22 2.53
C ILE A 406 23.90 -8.78 2.02
N VAL A 407 25.11 -8.22 1.90
CA VAL A 407 25.32 -6.89 1.33
C VAL A 407 25.69 -7.04 -0.13
N MET A 408 24.84 -6.49 -1.00
CA MET A 408 25.05 -6.48 -2.44
C MET A 408 25.84 -5.23 -2.85
N ASP A 409 26.76 -5.41 -3.79
CA ASP A 409 27.46 -4.28 -4.41
C ASP A 409 26.45 -3.30 -5.02
N PRO A 410 26.70 -1.97 -4.93
CA PRO A 410 25.87 -0.98 -5.56
C PRO A 410 25.61 -1.31 -7.03
N THR A 411 24.36 -1.18 -7.45
CA THR A 411 23.97 -1.38 -8.85
C THR A 411 23.77 -0.02 -9.50
N THR A 412 24.59 0.28 -10.52
CA THR A 412 24.46 1.50 -11.32
C THR A 412 23.41 1.32 -12.40
N VAL A 413 22.44 2.23 -12.45
CA VAL A 413 21.46 2.32 -13.54
C VAL A 413 21.99 3.32 -14.56
N ASN A 414 22.12 2.89 -15.82
CA ASN A 414 22.46 3.80 -16.90
C ASN A 414 21.22 4.66 -17.23
N ASN A 415 21.38 5.99 -17.26
CA ASN A 415 20.31 6.98 -17.47
C ASN A 415 19.42 6.74 -18.72
N ALA A 416 19.82 5.88 -19.65
CA ALA A 416 19.00 5.49 -20.80
C ALA A 416 17.78 4.61 -20.42
N ILE A 417 17.80 3.95 -19.26
CA ILE A 417 16.72 3.09 -18.77
C ILE A 417 15.69 3.91 -17.98
N ILE A 418 16.14 4.99 -17.36
CA ILE A 418 15.31 6.01 -16.70
C ILE A 418 14.95 7.06 -17.77
N SER A 419 14.31 6.62 -18.86
CA SER A 419 13.81 7.59 -19.85
C SER A 419 12.80 8.49 -19.15
N PRO A 420 12.89 9.82 -19.29
CA PRO A 420 11.91 10.70 -18.67
C PRO A 420 10.60 10.51 -19.42
N LEU A 421 9.65 9.79 -18.83
CA LEU A 421 8.27 9.70 -19.33
C LEU A 421 7.55 11.07 -19.36
N TYR A 422 8.26 12.18 -19.07
CA TYR A 422 7.70 13.53 -18.96
C TYR A 422 8.56 14.67 -19.57
N THR A 423 9.44 14.43 -20.54
CA THR A 423 10.02 15.58 -21.29
C THR A 423 9.14 15.97 -22.49
N ASN A 424 8.33 17.01 -22.29
CA ASN A 424 7.87 17.99 -23.28
C ASN A 424 7.52 17.47 -24.70
N ALA A 425 6.35 16.84 -24.87
CA ALA A 425 5.75 16.73 -26.20
C ALA A 425 4.90 17.99 -26.51
N PRO A 426 5.10 18.69 -27.64
CA PRO A 426 4.36 19.89 -27.98
C PRO A 426 2.89 19.58 -28.32
N VAL A 427 1.98 20.35 -27.70
CA VAL A 427 0.51 20.24 -27.63
C VAL A 427 -0.25 20.29 -28.98
N ALA A 428 0.43 20.28 -30.13
CA ALA A 428 -0.18 20.69 -31.40
C ALA A 428 -0.85 19.58 -32.25
N LYS A 429 -0.79 18.29 -31.89
CA LYS A 429 -1.30 17.21 -32.77
C LYS A 429 -2.34 16.25 -32.18
N VAL A 430 -2.86 16.48 -30.97
CA VAL A 430 -3.78 15.54 -30.28
C VAL A 430 -5.25 15.64 -30.78
N LYS A 431 -5.62 16.64 -31.60
CA LYS A 431 -7.03 16.89 -31.95
C LYS A 431 -7.66 15.96 -33.00
N GLU A 432 -6.90 15.15 -33.73
CA GLU A 432 -7.46 14.39 -34.87
C GLU A 432 -7.92 12.95 -34.53
N TYR A 433 -7.62 12.42 -33.34
CA TYR A 433 -8.01 11.05 -32.95
C TYR A 433 -9.10 10.96 -31.87
N ALA A 434 -9.57 12.08 -31.34
CA ALA A 434 -10.53 12.15 -30.23
C ALA A 434 -12.00 11.79 -30.59
N ALA A 435 -12.28 11.34 -31.81
CA ALA A 435 -13.64 11.02 -32.24
C ALA A 435 -14.01 9.52 -32.22
N ALA A 436 -13.06 8.63 -31.88
CA ALA A 436 -13.27 7.17 -32.03
C ALA A 436 -13.15 6.33 -30.74
N ALA A 437 -12.87 6.93 -29.58
CA ALA A 437 -12.69 6.19 -28.33
C ALA A 437 -13.59 6.73 -27.20
N ALA A 438 -14.89 6.45 -27.32
CA ALA A 438 -15.74 6.34 -26.14
C ALA A 438 -15.77 4.85 -25.75
N PRO A 439 -15.48 4.47 -24.48
CA PRO A 439 -15.59 3.08 -24.07
C PRO A 439 -17.04 2.65 -24.16
N SER A 440 -17.29 1.61 -24.95
CA SER A 440 -18.57 0.93 -24.98
C SER A 440 -18.78 0.22 -23.64
N SER A 441 -20.00 0.32 -23.13
CA SER A 441 -20.50 -0.27 -21.89
C SER A 441 -20.48 -1.81 -21.94
N GLY A 442 -19.31 -2.42 -21.76
CA GLY A 442 -19.11 -3.87 -21.88
C GLY A 442 -18.39 -4.50 -20.69
N LYS A 443 -19.17 -4.92 -19.68
CA LYS A 443 -18.96 -6.06 -18.76
C LYS A 443 -17.51 -6.55 -18.48
N THR A 444 -16.75 -5.83 -17.65
CA THR A 444 -15.87 -6.42 -16.61
C THR A 444 -15.78 -5.41 -15.45
N GLY A 445 -16.38 -5.75 -14.31
CA GLY A 445 -16.48 -4.87 -13.15
C GLY A 445 -15.25 -4.97 -12.26
N GLY A 446 -14.15 -4.32 -12.63
CA GLY A 446 -12.98 -4.19 -11.76
C GLY A 446 -13.30 -3.38 -10.49
N CYS A 447 -12.67 -3.73 -9.37
CA CYS A 447 -12.73 -2.97 -8.13
C CYS A 447 -11.32 -2.47 -7.78
N THR A 448 -11.23 -1.25 -7.26
CA THR A 448 -9.96 -0.58 -6.97
C THR A 448 -9.94 -0.21 -5.49
N LEU A 449 -8.86 -0.56 -4.80
CA LEU A 449 -8.64 -0.13 -3.42
C LEU A 449 -7.98 1.25 -3.46
N ILE A 450 -8.54 2.20 -2.73
CA ILE A 450 -8.12 3.61 -2.76
C ILE A 450 -7.46 3.95 -1.43
N ARG A 451 -6.45 4.82 -1.48
CA ARG A 451 -5.69 5.28 -0.33
C ARG A 451 -6.05 6.68 0.15
#